data_AF-A0AA37P6F1-F1
#
_entry.id   AF-A0AA37P6F1-F1
#
_cell.length_a   1.000
_cell.length_b   1.000
_cell.length_c   1.000
_cell.angle_alpha   90.00
_cell.angle_beta   90.00
_cell.angle_gamma   90.00
#
_symmetry.space_group_name_H-M   'P 1'
#
loop_
_entity.id
_entity.type
_entity.pdbx_description
1 polymer ?
#
loop_
_entity_poly.entity_id
_entity_poly.type
_entity_poly.pdbx_seq_one_letter_code
_entity_poly.pdbx_strand_id
1 'polypeptide(L)'
;MRVRLWWQLHGIDVRVRAAGRRVLPSEGEFGDARLPLNINDADLHPEMTELPVEHTRPTEMLCVLIKLEVFSWVRSSATTSKIYDLLSRPEKGKKQTELEDKAINELEARYHDKFLRHLDRNVPLHALAYAMATLAIARMRCKAHSPRGQAASGGEVLMSREESDLLFESIITWLEMMNIAMCSQFSSHLIAHKTTKYTVDAYIYVISDLRRRCSGERVVLAWELVEKLYKEHPELIEDGQNPFFAALGDLTLEAWEARRKALVDSQETRVAGAWPGFIHLLWDQRRNKTAQASQLLIPEFQSLDTIGLTDNGDLDWEYWNDFLRL
;
A
#
# COMPACT_ATOMS: atom_id res chain seq x y z
N MET A 1 -21.02 23.60 -5.16
CA MET A 1 -20.48 23.16 -3.84
C MET A 1 -21.18 21.95 -3.21
N ARG A 2 -22.52 21.83 -3.21
CA ARG A 2 -23.23 20.72 -2.55
C ARG A 2 -22.78 19.32 -2.97
N VAL A 3 -22.57 19.08 -4.27
CA VAL A 3 -22.09 17.80 -4.81
C VAL A 3 -20.70 17.43 -4.28
N ARG A 4 -19.76 18.39 -4.24
CA ARG A 4 -18.41 18.18 -3.68
C ARG A 4 -18.48 17.75 -2.22
N LEU A 5 -19.28 18.45 -1.41
CA LEU A 5 -19.45 18.14 0.01
C LEU A 5 -20.08 16.76 0.23
N TRP A 6 -21.13 16.43 -0.54
CA TRP A 6 -21.79 15.13 -0.48
C TRP A 6 -20.80 13.98 -0.71
N TRP A 7 -19.94 14.08 -1.73
CA TRP A 7 -18.92 13.07 -2.02
C TRP A 7 -17.85 12.95 -0.92
N GLN A 8 -17.48 14.04 -0.26
CA GLN A 8 -16.56 13.98 0.90
C GLN A 8 -17.20 13.27 2.08
N LEU A 9 -18.46 13.61 2.42
CA LEU A 9 -19.20 12.96 3.50
C LEU A 9 -19.40 11.46 3.22
N HIS A 10 -19.78 11.13 2.00
CA HIS A 10 -19.95 9.74 1.58
C HIS A 10 -18.63 8.96 1.68
N GLY A 11 -17.51 9.53 1.20
CA GLY A 11 -16.19 8.92 1.33
C GLY A 11 -15.71 8.74 2.78
N ILE A 12 -16.24 9.54 3.72
CA ILE A 12 -16.03 9.33 5.16
C ILE A 12 -16.91 8.18 5.67
N ASP A 13 -18.20 8.15 5.31
CA ASP A 13 -19.13 7.08 5.72
C ASP A 13 -18.64 5.69 5.28
N VAL A 14 -18.22 5.54 4.01
CA VAL A 14 -17.66 4.27 3.50
C VAL A 14 -16.48 3.79 4.34
N ARG A 15 -15.60 4.71 4.77
CA ARG A 15 -14.44 4.37 5.60
C ARG A 15 -14.82 3.93 7.00
N VAL A 16 -15.76 4.64 7.63
CA VAL A 16 -16.26 4.29 8.97
C VAL A 16 -16.92 2.91 8.93
N ARG A 17 -17.70 2.60 7.89
CA ARG A 17 -18.29 1.26 7.70
C ARG A 17 -17.24 0.17 7.51
N ALA A 18 -16.25 0.41 6.66
CA ALA A 18 -15.17 -0.55 6.42
C ALA A 18 -14.36 -0.83 7.69
N ALA A 19 -14.08 0.19 8.50
CA ALA A 19 -13.39 0.04 9.79
C ALA A 19 -14.24 -0.75 10.80
N GLY A 20 -15.57 -0.53 10.82
CA GLY A 20 -16.50 -1.25 11.70
C GLY A 20 -16.95 -2.63 11.21
N ARG A 21 -16.31 -3.21 10.18
CA ARG A 21 -16.73 -4.45 9.49
C ARG A 21 -18.22 -4.45 9.07
N ARG A 22 -18.77 -3.28 8.74
CA ARG A 22 -20.13 -3.14 8.24
C ARG A 22 -20.16 -3.34 6.73
N VAL A 23 -21.32 -3.72 6.21
CA VAL A 23 -21.56 -3.95 4.78
C VAL A 23 -21.19 -2.68 3.99
N LEU A 24 -20.45 -2.86 2.88
CA LEU A 24 -20.14 -1.78 1.95
C LEU A 24 -21.45 -1.16 1.41
N PRO A 25 -21.48 0.14 1.07
CA PRO A 25 -22.69 0.74 0.51
C PRO A 25 -23.14 -0.01 -0.74
N SER A 26 -24.44 -0.31 -0.82
CA SER A 26 -25.07 -0.87 -2.02
C SER A 26 -25.16 0.15 -3.15
N GLU A 27 -25.32 -0.30 -4.40
CA GLU A 27 -25.42 0.59 -5.57
C GLU A 27 -26.54 1.65 -5.42
N GLY A 28 -27.62 1.31 -4.71
CA GLY A 28 -28.73 2.22 -4.42
C GLY A 28 -28.41 3.31 -3.39
N GLU A 29 -27.40 3.11 -2.51
CA GLU A 29 -26.98 4.10 -1.51
C GLU A 29 -26.17 5.26 -2.11
N PHE A 30 -25.64 5.09 -3.32
CA PHE A 30 -24.94 6.16 -4.03
C PHE A 30 -25.88 7.20 -4.66
N GLY A 31 -27.18 6.88 -4.77
CA GLY A 31 -28.17 7.75 -5.42
C GLY A 31 -27.85 8.08 -6.89
N ASP A 32 -28.40 9.19 -7.39
CA ASP A 32 -28.09 9.74 -8.73
C ASP A 32 -27.03 10.85 -8.66
N ALA A 33 -26.15 10.79 -7.65
CA ALA A 33 -25.15 11.83 -7.44
C ALA A 33 -24.10 11.77 -8.56
N ARG A 34 -24.15 12.74 -9.47
CA ARG A 34 -23.12 12.94 -10.50
C ARG A 34 -21.77 13.22 -9.83
N LEU A 35 -20.67 12.85 -10.51
CA LEU A 35 -19.34 13.26 -10.07
C LEU A 35 -19.22 14.79 -10.05
N PRO A 36 -18.38 15.36 -9.15
CA PRO A 36 -18.05 16.77 -9.22
C PRO A 36 -17.44 17.14 -10.59
N LEU A 37 -17.68 18.35 -11.06
CA LEU A 37 -17.07 18.87 -12.28
C LEU A 37 -15.57 19.14 -12.08
N ASN A 38 -14.78 18.93 -13.13
CA ASN A 38 -13.38 19.35 -13.23
C ASN A 38 -13.28 20.87 -13.47
N ILE A 39 -13.36 21.65 -12.39
CA ILE A 39 -13.30 23.12 -12.41
C ILE A 39 -12.46 23.63 -11.24
N ASN A 40 -11.86 24.82 -11.38
CA ASN A 40 -11.13 25.49 -10.31
C ASN A 40 -12.10 26.20 -9.36
N ASP A 41 -11.62 26.57 -8.17
CA ASP A 41 -12.44 27.34 -7.23
C ASP A 41 -12.73 28.76 -7.75
N ALA A 42 -11.84 29.33 -8.57
CA ALA A 42 -12.05 30.60 -9.24
C ALA A 42 -13.21 30.59 -10.25
N ASP A 43 -13.60 29.41 -10.74
CA ASP A 43 -14.76 29.25 -11.64
C ASP A 43 -16.09 29.29 -10.86
N LEU A 44 -16.04 29.35 -9.52
CA LEU A 44 -17.20 29.35 -8.64
C LEU A 44 -17.45 30.73 -8.02
N HIS A 45 -18.56 31.37 -8.39
CA HIS A 45 -19.04 32.62 -7.78
C HIS A 45 -20.46 32.45 -7.19
N PRO A 46 -20.78 33.03 -6.01
CA PRO A 46 -22.11 32.92 -5.40
C PRO A 46 -23.27 33.43 -6.27
N GLU A 47 -22.98 34.42 -7.12
CA GLU A 47 -23.98 35.08 -7.99
C GLU A 47 -24.06 34.45 -9.39
N MET A 48 -23.43 33.29 -9.63
CA MET A 48 -23.51 32.63 -10.93
C MET A 48 -24.95 32.21 -11.26
N THR A 49 -25.39 32.50 -12.48
CA THR A 49 -26.70 32.08 -13.00
C THR A 49 -26.62 30.84 -13.88
N GLU A 50 -25.42 30.50 -14.36
CA GLU A 50 -25.15 29.37 -15.24
C GLU A 50 -24.12 28.42 -14.61
N LEU A 51 -24.14 27.15 -15.05
CA LEU A 51 -23.17 26.17 -14.62
C LEU A 51 -21.80 26.45 -15.27
N PRO A 52 -20.70 26.35 -14.51
CA PRO A 52 -19.36 26.52 -15.07
C PRO A 52 -19.06 25.41 -16.07
N VAL A 53 -18.33 25.77 -17.12
CA VAL A 53 -17.88 24.83 -18.15
C VAL A 53 -16.77 23.96 -17.57
N GLU A 54 -16.87 22.65 -17.80
CA GLU A 54 -15.86 21.70 -17.34
C GLU A 54 -14.56 21.82 -18.14
N HIS A 55 -13.43 21.84 -17.43
CA HIS A 55 -12.11 21.90 -18.06
C HIS A 55 -11.69 20.54 -18.58
N THR A 56 -10.96 20.53 -19.70
CA THR A 56 -10.31 19.33 -20.24
C THR A 56 -8.92 19.08 -19.66
N ARG A 57 -8.32 20.12 -19.05
CA ARG A 57 -6.99 20.08 -18.42
C ARG A 57 -7.11 19.87 -16.90
N PRO A 58 -6.02 19.46 -16.23
CA PRO A 58 -6.02 19.32 -14.78
C PRO A 58 -6.39 20.64 -14.07
N THR A 59 -7.22 20.53 -13.04
CA THR A 59 -7.62 21.63 -12.14
C THR A 59 -7.30 21.26 -10.69
N GLU A 60 -7.61 22.14 -9.75
CA GLU A 60 -7.54 21.86 -8.30
C GLU A 60 -8.38 20.63 -7.88
N MET A 61 -9.37 20.25 -8.69
CA MET A 61 -10.21 19.06 -8.45
C MET A 61 -9.52 17.72 -8.76
N LEU A 62 -8.34 17.73 -9.38
CA LEU A 62 -7.64 16.54 -9.86
C LEU A 62 -7.55 15.42 -8.82
N CYS A 63 -7.01 15.71 -7.64
CA CYS A 63 -6.84 14.72 -6.57
C CYS A 63 -8.17 14.18 -6.07
N VAL A 64 -9.26 14.97 -6.10
CA VAL A 64 -10.59 14.51 -5.71
C VAL A 64 -11.17 13.59 -6.77
N LEU A 65 -11.10 13.99 -8.05
CA LEU A 65 -11.64 13.22 -9.16
C LEU A 65 -10.97 11.86 -9.33
N ILE A 66 -9.65 11.76 -9.12
CA ILE A 66 -8.94 10.47 -9.12
C ILE A 66 -9.50 9.50 -8.06
N LYS A 67 -9.91 10.00 -6.89
CA LYS A 67 -10.53 9.15 -5.85
C LYS A 67 -11.90 8.69 -6.28
N LEU A 68 -12.69 9.61 -6.83
CA LEU A 68 -14.07 9.36 -7.17
C LEU A 68 -14.24 8.54 -8.46
N GLU A 69 -13.21 8.51 -9.32
CA GLU A 69 -13.23 7.70 -10.54
C GLU A 69 -13.43 6.22 -10.26
N VAL A 70 -12.91 5.69 -9.14
CA VAL A 70 -13.14 4.29 -8.74
C VAL A 70 -14.63 4.02 -8.57
N PHE A 71 -15.38 4.95 -7.98
CA PHE A 71 -16.82 4.80 -7.80
C PHE A 71 -17.57 4.86 -9.13
N SER A 72 -17.19 5.79 -10.01
CA SER A 72 -17.76 5.84 -11.37
C SER A 72 -17.45 4.55 -12.15
N TRP A 73 -16.26 3.99 -11.99
CA TRP A 73 -15.87 2.74 -12.61
C TRP A 73 -16.65 1.55 -12.06
N VAL A 74 -16.80 1.44 -10.73
CA VAL A 74 -17.61 0.39 -10.08
C VAL A 74 -19.04 0.40 -10.61
N ARG A 75 -19.65 1.58 -10.78
CA ARG A 75 -21.03 1.72 -11.27
C ARG A 75 -21.18 1.41 -12.76
N SER A 76 -20.17 1.70 -13.59
CA SER A 76 -20.31 1.55 -15.05
C SER A 76 -19.70 0.27 -15.61
N SER A 77 -18.80 -0.39 -14.87
CA SER A 77 -18.06 -1.55 -15.38
C SER A 77 -18.85 -2.84 -15.19
N ALA A 78 -19.23 -3.46 -16.31
CA ALA A 78 -19.84 -4.78 -16.31
C ALA A 78 -18.91 -5.88 -15.77
N THR A 79 -17.58 -5.67 -15.80
CA THR A 79 -16.60 -6.56 -15.18
C THR A 79 -16.68 -6.48 -13.66
N THR A 80 -16.84 -5.27 -13.12
CA THR A 80 -16.92 -5.05 -11.67
C THR A 80 -18.20 -5.63 -11.08
N SER A 81 -19.33 -5.46 -11.76
CA SER A 81 -20.60 -6.11 -11.37
C SER A 81 -20.45 -7.64 -11.26
N LYS A 82 -19.75 -8.28 -12.20
CA LYS A 82 -19.44 -9.72 -12.13
C LYS A 82 -18.55 -10.09 -10.95
N ILE A 83 -17.61 -9.23 -10.55
CA ILE A 83 -16.77 -9.44 -9.37
C ILE A 83 -17.62 -9.40 -8.11
N TYR A 84 -18.55 -8.45 -7.97
CA TYR A 84 -19.47 -8.41 -6.82
C TYR A 84 -20.32 -9.69 -6.71
N ASP A 85 -20.78 -10.23 -7.85
CA ASP A 85 -21.50 -11.52 -7.88
C ASP A 85 -20.61 -12.70 -7.48
N LEU A 86 -19.32 -12.67 -7.83
CA LEU A 86 -18.33 -13.71 -7.50
C LEU A 86 -17.84 -13.61 -6.05
N LEU A 87 -17.72 -12.41 -5.48
CA LEU A 87 -17.36 -12.18 -4.06
C LEU A 87 -18.37 -12.78 -3.08
N SER A 88 -19.59 -13.08 -3.54
CA SER A 88 -20.60 -13.81 -2.78
C SER A 88 -20.30 -15.32 -2.69
N ARG A 89 -19.23 -15.80 -3.35
CA ARG A 89 -18.82 -17.21 -3.34
C ARG A 89 -17.59 -17.39 -2.45
N PRO A 90 -17.54 -18.46 -1.64
CA PRO A 90 -16.50 -18.64 -0.62
C PRO A 90 -15.11 -19.03 -1.19
N GLU A 91 -15.01 -19.43 -2.46
CA GLU A 91 -13.76 -19.94 -3.03
C GLU A 91 -13.18 -19.00 -4.10
N LYS A 92 -11.97 -18.50 -3.86
CA LYS A 92 -11.23 -17.67 -4.80
C LYS A 92 -10.45 -18.56 -5.79
N GLY A 93 -11.04 -18.83 -6.94
CA GLY A 93 -10.39 -19.59 -8.02
C GLY A 93 -9.59 -18.72 -9.00
N LYS A 94 -8.73 -19.33 -9.83
CA LYS A 94 -7.97 -18.65 -10.90
C LYS A 94 -8.82 -17.74 -11.79
N LYS A 95 -10.04 -18.18 -12.12
CA LYS A 95 -11.02 -17.40 -12.91
C LYS A 95 -11.42 -16.08 -12.24
N GLN A 96 -11.44 -16.04 -10.91
CA GLN A 96 -11.72 -14.81 -10.17
C GLN A 96 -10.54 -13.85 -10.26
N THR A 97 -9.30 -14.34 -10.07
CA THR A 97 -8.09 -13.52 -10.22
C THR A 97 -7.97 -12.92 -11.62
N GLU A 98 -8.23 -13.71 -12.68
CA GLU A 98 -8.22 -13.21 -14.06
C GLU A 98 -9.27 -12.09 -14.30
N LEU A 99 -10.45 -12.21 -13.68
CA LEU A 99 -11.48 -11.18 -13.76
C LEU A 99 -11.10 -9.94 -12.96
N GLU A 100 -10.49 -10.10 -11.78
CA GLU A 100 -9.93 -9.02 -10.97
C GLU A 100 -8.85 -8.26 -11.76
N ASP A 101 -7.93 -8.97 -12.42
CA ASP A 101 -6.90 -8.36 -13.26
C ASP A 101 -7.49 -7.58 -14.44
N LYS A 102 -8.51 -8.14 -15.11
CA LYS A 102 -9.21 -7.43 -16.19
C LYS A 102 -9.87 -6.15 -15.70
N ALA A 103 -10.50 -6.20 -14.53
CA ALA A 103 -11.09 -5.05 -13.86
C ALA A 103 -10.04 -3.98 -13.53
N ILE A 104 -8.92 -4.39 -12.94
CA ILE A 104 -7.82 -3.49 -12.57
C ILE A 104 -7.25 -2.80 -13.81
N ASN A 105 -7.03 -3.55 -14.90
CA ASN A 105 -6.51 -3.00 -16.15
C ASN A 105 -7.49 -2.01 -16.80
N GLU A 106 -8.81 -2.25 -16.68
CA GLU A 106 -9.83 -1.28 -17.14
C GLU A 106 -9.73 0.04 -16.36
N LEU A 107 -9.62 -0.03 -15.03
CA LEU A 107 -9.48 1.17 -14.20
C LEU A 107 -8.16 1.91 -14.45
N GLU A 108 -7.05 1.18 -14.65
CA GLU A 108 -5.76 1.77 -14.98
C GLU A 108 -5.81 2.54 -16.31
N ALA A 109 -6.42 1.95 -17.34
CA ALA A 109 -6.64 2.62 -18.63
C ALA A 109 -7.50 3.88 -18.47
N ARG A 110 -8.58 3.82 -17.67
CA ARG A 110 -9.42 4.99 -17.38
C ARG A 110 -8.64 6.09 -16.67
N TYR A 111 -7.79 5.74 -15.70
CA TYR A 111 -6.92 6.72 -15.06
C TYR A 111 -5.98 7.38 -16.06
N HIS A 112 -5.36 6.58 -16.93
CA HIS A 112 -4.45 7.07 -17.94
C HIS A 112 -5.13 8.09 -18.88
N ASP A 113 -6.27 7.71 -19.46
CA ASP A 113 -6.94 8.51 -20.48
C ASP A 113 -7.64 9.76 -19.93
N LYS A 114 -8.19 9.69 -18.72
CA LYS A 114 -8.87 10.84 -18.11
C LYS A 114 -7.90 11.80 -17.43
N PHE A 115 -6.85 11.29 -16.78
CA PHE A 115 -6.01 12.09 -15.91
C PHE A 115 -4.54 12.03 -16.31
N LEU A 116 -3.91 10.85 -16.28
CA LEU A 116 -2.44 10.75 -16.24
C LEU A 116 -1.76 11.29 -17.50
N ARG A 117 -2.37 11.12 -18.69
CA ARG A 117 -1.81 11.65 -19.95
C ARG A 117 -1.72 13.18 -20.02
N HIS A 118 -2.44 13.88 -19.14
CA HIS A 118 -2.46 15.35 -19.08
C HIS A 118 -1.59 15.92 -17.96
N LEU A 119 -0.92 15.07 -17.19
CA LEU A 119 -0.14 15.49 -16.02
C LEU A 119 1.28 15.89 -16.40
N ASP A 120 1.70 17.05 -15.89
CA ASP A 120 3.11 17.46 -15.83
C ASP A 120 3.68 17.12 -14.45
N ARG A 121 4.62 16.17 -14.38
CA ARG A 121 5.21 15.69 -13.12
C ARG A 121 6.05 16.76 -12.40
N ASN A 122 6.42 17.85 -13.06
CA ASN A 122 7.10 18.98 -12.41
C ASN A 122 6.16 19.83 -11.56
N VAL A 123 4.84 19.69 -11.75
CA VAL A 123 3.82 20.35 -10.94
C VAL A 123 3.53 19.48 -9.71
N PRO A 124 3.72 19.98 -8.47
CA PRO A 124 3.58 19.16 -7.26
C PRO A 124 2.21 18.46 -7.14
N LEU A 125 1.12 19.15 -7.49
CA LEU A 125 -0.23 18.57 -7.42
C LEU A 125 -0.40 17.42 -8.41
N HIS A 126 0.20 17.53 -9.59
CA HIS A 126 0.17 16.49 -10.62
C HIS A 126 1.01 15.27 -10.20
N ALA A 127 2.19 15.49 -9.61
CA ALA A 127 3.01 14.42 -9.06
C ALA A 127 2.25 13.65 -7.96
N LEU A 128 1.58 14.37 -7.05
CA LEU A 128 0.74 13.76 -6.02
C LEU A 128 -0.42 12.97 -6.63
N ALA A 129 -1.12 13.55 -7.61
CA ALA A 129 -2.22 12.90 -8.32
C ALA A 129 -1.78 11.61 -9.03
N TYR A 130 -0.62 11.64 -9.71
CA TYR A 130 -0.02 10.46 -10.31
C TYR A 130 0.27 9.39 -9.27
N ALA A 131 0.96 9.76 -8.18
CA ALA A 131 1.25 8.84 -7.08
C ALA A 131 -0.04 8.22 -6.50
N MET A 132 -1.08 9.02 -6.29
CA MET A 132 -2.37 8.56 -5.81
C MET A 132 -3.04 7.54 -6.74
N ALA A 133 -3.03 7.74 -8.06
CA ALA A 133 -3.64 6.82 -9.02
C ALA A 133 -2.86 5.51 -9.10
N THR A 134 -1.54 5.61 -9.29
CA THR A 134 -0.63 4.45 -9.36
C THR A 134 -0.68 3.62 -8.08
N LEU A 135 -0.70 4.28 -6.91
CA LEU A 135 -0.88 3.64 -5.60
C LEU A 135 -2.18 2.82 -5.53
N ALA A 136 -3.29 3.37 -6.02
CA ALA A 136 -4.57 2.67 -5.99
C ALA A 136 -4.52 1.38 -6.81
N ILE A 137 -3.96 1.44 -8.02
CA ILE A 137 -3.77 0.27 -8.89
C ILE A 137 -2.86 -0.77 -8.24
N ALA A 138 -1.68 -0.36 -7.77
CA ALA A 138 -0.71 -1.24 -7.12
C ALA A 138 -1.33 -2.00 -5.94
N ARG A 139 -2.11 -1.31 -5.11
CA ARG A 139 -2.82 -1.93 -3.98
C ARG A 139 -3.89 -2.93 -4.40
N MET A 140 -4.65 -2.65 -5.46
CA MET A 140 -5.64 -3.59 -5.98
C MET A 140 -4.96 -4.85 -6.53
N ARG A 141 -3.82 -4.72 -7.23
CA ARG A 141 -3.01 -5.86 -7.68
C ARG A 141 -2.50 -6.68 -6.50
N CYS A 142 -1.98 -6.05 -5.45
CA CYS A 142 -1.55 -6.74 -4.24
C CYS A 142 -2.70 -7.54 -3.60
N LYS A 143 -3.91 -6.98 -3.55
CA LYS A 143 -5.09 -7.66 -3.00
C LYS A 143 -5.54 -8.83 -3.89
N ALA A 144 -5.48 -8.66 -5.21
CA ALA A 144 -5.85 -9.71 -6.17
C ALA A 144 -4.92 -10.92 -6.07
N HIS A 145 -3.62 -10.67 -5.96
CA HIS A 145 -2.56 -11.68 -5.97
C HIS A 145 -2.05 -12.08 -4.58
N SER A 146 -2.69 -11.61 -3.50
CA SER A 146 -2.25 -11.93 -2.14
C SER A 146 -2.43 -13.43 -1.85
N PRO A 147 -1.36 -14.13 -1.39
CA PRO A 147 -1.44 -15.56 -1.08
C PRO A 147 -2.40 -15.85 0.08
N ARG A 148 -2.66 -14.88 0.97
CA ARG A 148 -3.66 -14.99 2.05
C ARG A 148 -5.09 -15.14 1.52
N GLY A 149 -5.40 -14.51 0.39
CA GLY A 149 -6.71 -14.67 -0.27
C GLY A 149 -6.88 -16.03 -0.95
N GLN A 150 -5.78 -16.73 -1.25
CA GLN A 150 -5.75 -18.04 -1.87
C GLN A 150 -5.67 -19.17 -0.83
N ALA A 151 -4.93 -18.96 0.27
CA ALA A 151 -4.75 -19.91 1.37
C ALA A 151 -6.04 -20.17 2.17
N ALA A 152 -6.95 -19.20 2.23
CA ALA A 152 -8.28 -19.37 2.82
C ALA A 152 -9.13 -20.46 2.13
N SER A 153 -8.69 -20.96 0.96
CA SER A 153 -9.33 -22.06 0.23
C SER A 153 -8.67 -23.44 0.43
N GLY A 154 -7.79 -23.60 1.45
CA GLY A 154 -7.41 -24.92 1.98
C GLY A 154 -6.45 -25.77 1.14
N GLY A 155 -5.76 -25.20 0.14
CA GLY A 155 -4.72 -25.88 -0.64
C GLY A 155 -3.31 -25.34 -0.36
N GLU A 156 -2.28 -26.16 -0.59
CA GLU A 156 -0.89 -25.69 -0.68
C GLU A 156 -0.80 -24.56 -1.72
N VAL A 157 -0.51 -23.34 -1.26
CA VAL A 157 -0.38 -22.17 -2.13
C VAL A 157 1.01 -22.19 -2.76
N LEU A 158 1.17 -22.97 -3.82
CA LEU A 158 2.33 -22.86 -4.70
C LEU A 158 2.14 -21.64 -5.60
N MET A 159 2.65 -20.49 -5.15
CA MET A 159 2.73 -19.26 -5.95
C MET A 159 3.71 -19.47 -7.10
N SER A 160 3.29 -19.12 -8.32
CA SER A 160 4.20 -19.17 -9.48
C SER A 160 5.29 -18.10 -9.36
N ARG A 161 6.40 -18.29 -10.07
CA ARG A 161 7.47 -17.27 -10.09
C ARG A 161 6.96 -15.94 -10.65
N GLU A 162 6.15 -16.01 -11.69
CA GLU A 162 5.53 -14.85 -12.35
C GLU A 162 4.58 -14.10 -11.41
N GLU A 163 3.79 -14.85 -10.61
CA GLU A 163 2.90 -14.26 -9.60
C GLU A 163 3.71 -13.59 -8.47
N SER A 164 4.80 -14.21 -8.02
CA SER A 164 5.72 -13.62 -7.04
C SER A 164 6.38 -12.34 -7.59
N ASP A 165 6.84 -12.37 -8.85
CA ASP A 165 7.42 -11.20 -9.51
C ASP A 165 6.41 -10.05 -9.60
N LEU A 166 5.18 -10.33 -10.05
CA LEU A 166 4.11 -9.34 -10.13
C LEU A 166 3.76 -8.74 -8.76
N LEU A 167 3.69 -9.58 -7.72
CA LEU A 167 3.35 -9.14 -6.37
C LEU A 167 4.47 -8.28 -5.77
N PHE A 168 5.73 -8.70 -5.92
CA PHE A 168 6.90 -7.91 -5.50
C PHE A 168 6.89 -6.54 -6.17
N GLU A 169 6.75 -6.50 -7.49
CA GLU A 169 6.70 -5.27 -8.28
C GLU A 169 5.55 -4.34 -7.86
N SER A 170 4.38 -4.92 -7.59
CA SER A 170 3.19 -4.18 -7.12
C SER A 170 3.41 -3.60 -5.73
N ILE A 171 4.05 -4.32 -4.81
CA ILE A 171 4.30 -3.84 -3.45
C ILE A 171 5.36 -2.75 -3.44
N ILE A 172 6.45 -2.89 -4.20
CA ILE A 172 7.44 -1.82 -4.34
C ILE A 172 6.80 -0.55 -4.90
N THR A 173 5.98 -0.68 -5.95
CA THR A 173 5.25 0.45 -6.51
C THR A 173 4.29 1.07 -5.49
N TRP A 174 3.60 0.27 -4.67
CA TRP A 174 2.77 0.78 -3.57
C TRP A 174 3.64 1.61 -2.62
N LEU A 175 4.69 1.04 -2.04
CA LEU A 175 5.53 1.70 -1.05
C LEU A 175 6.16 2.98 -1.58
N GLU A 176 6.67 2.97 -2.82
CA GLU A 176 7.23 4.13 -3.50
C GLU A 176 6.20 5.25 -3.69
N MET A 177 5.02 4.93 -4.22
CA MET A 177 3.98 5.94 -4.45
C MET A 177 3.39 6.46 -3.13
N MET A 178 3.29 5.62 -2.11
CA MET A 178 2.91 6.03 -0.76
C MET A 178 3.91 7.03 -0.20
N ASN A 179 5.21 6.73 -0.35
CA ASN A 179 6.28 7.59 0.08
C ASN A 179 6.21 8.99 -0.58
N ILE A 180 6.04 9.04 -1.91
CA ILE A 180 5.85 10.31 -2.64
C ILE A 180 4.64 11.08 -2.12
N ALA A 181 3.52 10.37 -1.88
CA ALA A 181 2.30 10.99 -1.39
C ALA A 181 2.48 11.58 0.02
N MET A 182 3.11 10.83 0.94
CA MET A 182 3.35 11.24 2.33
C MET A 182 4.36 12.40 2.45
N CYS A 183 5.34 12.48 1.55
CA CYS A 183 6.30 13.58 1.49
C CYS A 183 5.77 14.82 0.74
N SER A 184 4.53 14.81 0.27
CA SER A 184 3.96 15.97 -0.44
C SER A 184 3.72 17.16 0.49
N GLN A 185 3.86 18.38 -0.04
CA GLN A 185 3.59 19.62 0.69
C GLN A 185 2.08 19.89 0.93
N PHE A 186 1.20 19.06 0.35
CA PHE A 186 -0.23 19.26 0.44
C PHE A 186 -0.79 18.66 1.74
N SER A 187 -2.00 19.11 2.12
CA SER A 187 -2.68 18.60 3.29
C SER A 187 -2.77 17.07 3.27
N SER A 188 -2.38 16.43 4.37
CA SER A 188 -2.51 14.99 4.59
C SER A 188 -3.95 14.51 4.38
N HIS A 189 -4.96 15.36 4.55
CA HIS A 189 -6.37 15.04 4.27
C HIS A 189 -6.61 14.63 2.80
N LEU A 190 -5.80 15.12 1.85
CA LEU A 190 -5.87 14.68 0.46
C LEU A 190 -5.50 13.21 0.30
N ILE A 191 -4.68 12.65 1.19
CA ILE A 191 -4.18 11.27 1.11
C ILE A 191 -4.65 10.37 2.26
N ALA A 192 -5.25 10.93 3.31
CA ALA A 192 -5.64 10.23 4.54
C ALA A 192 -6.64 9.07 4.34
N HIS A 193 -7.32 9.01 3.21
CA HIS A 193 -8.21 7.90 2.84
C HIS A 193 -7.47 6.78 2.09
N LYS A 194 -6.23 7.02 1.63
CA LYS A 194 -5.34 6.03 1.00
C LYS A 194 -4.29 5.48 1.96
N THR A 195 -4.01 6.19 3.06
CA THR A 195 -3.15 5.71 4.16
C THR A 195 -3.88 4.60 4.91
N THR A 196 -3.24 3.44 5.11
CA THR A 196 -3.88 2.27 5.74
C THR A 196 -2.95 1.59 6.75
N LYS A 197 -3.55 0.89 7.71
CA LYS A 197 -2.91 0.00 8.69
C LYS A 197 -1.96 -1.07 8.08
N TYR A 198 -2.14 -1.42 6.80
CA TYR A 198 -1.45 -2.52 6.12
C TYR A 198 -0.05 -2.22 5.55
N THR A 199 0.52 -1.04 5.81
CA THR A 199 1.86 -0.71 5.26
C THR A 199 2.95 -1.61 5.84
N VAL A 200 2.80 -2.05 7.09
CA VAL A 200 3.75 -2.95 7.74
C VAL A 200 3.78 -4.33 7.07
N ASP A 201 2.63 -4.87 6.70
CA ASP A 201 2.53 -6.15 5.97
C ASP A 201 3.28 -6.11 4.64
N ALA A 202 3.21 -4.97 3.93
CA ALA A 202 3.95 -4.76 2.68
C ALA A 202 5.47 -4.80 2.91
N TYR A 203 5.97 -4.17 3.97
CA TYR A 203 7.39 -4.23 4.33
C TYR A 203 7.83 -5.64 4.72
N ILE A 204 7.04 -6.36 5.52
CA ILE A 204 7.34 -7.76 5.88
C ILE A 204 7.49 -8.62 4.62
N TYR A 205 6.54 -8.51 3.69
CA TYR A 205 6.59 -9.26 2.44
C TYR A 205 7.84 -8.92 1.63
N VAL A 206 8.14 -7.62 1.43
CA VAL A 206 9.32 -7.17 0.68
C VAL A 206 10.59 -7.68 1.33
N ILE A 207 10.76 -7.52 2.64
CA ILE A 207 11.97 -7.96 3.35
C ILE A 207 12.11 -9.49 3.26
N SER A 208 11.02 -10.24 3.38
CA SER A 208 11.02 -11.69 3.18
C SER A 208 11.48 -12.07 1.77
N ASP A 209 10.96 -11.38 0.74
CA ASP A 209 11.34 -11.64 -0.65
C ASP A 209 12.80 -11.24 -0.95
N LEU A 210 13.32 -10.21 -0.27
CA LEU A 210 14.72 -9.78 -0.37
C LEU A 210 15.72 -10.83 0.14
N ARG A 211 15.29 -11.83 0.93
CA ARG A 211 16.13 -13.01 1.26
C ARG A 211 16.48 -13.84 0.03
N ARG A 212 15.63 -13.80 -1.00
CA ARG A 212 15.78 -14.58 -2.25
C ARG A 212 16.16 -13.67 -3.42
N ARG A 213 15.65 -12.43 -3.47
CA ARG A 213 15.90 -11.42 -4.51
C ARG A 213 17.08 -10.51 -4.12
N CYS A 214 18.28 -10.85 -4.59
CA CYS A 214 19.50 -10.16 -4.15
C CYS A 214 20.05 -9.10 -5.12
N SER A 215 19.56 -9.03 -6.36
CA SER A 215 20.08 -8.16 -7.42
C SER A 215 18.98 -7.54 -8.29
N GLY A 216 19.33 -6.44 -8.97
CA GLY A 216 18.42 -5.68 -9.86
C GLY A 216 18.03 -4.30 -9.31
N GLU A 217 17.59 -3.41 -10.20
CA GLU A 217 17.23 -2.02 -9.86
C GLU A 217 16.08 -1.96 -8.84
N ARG A 218 15.10 -2.84 -8.98
CA ARG A 218 13.93 -2.91 -8.08
C ARG A 218 14.32 -3.39 -6.68
N VAL A 219 15.35 -4.24 -6.57
CA VAL A 219 15.94 -4.62 -5.28
C VAL A 219 16.66 -3.44 -4.63
N VAL A 220 17.38 -2.62 -5.40
CA VAL A 220 18.02 -1.39 -4.87
C VAL A 220 16.96 -0.46 -4.28
N LEU A 221 15.91 -0.16 -5.04
CA LEU A 221 14.79 0.66 -4.57
C LEU A 221 14.11 0.07 -3.33
N ALA A 222 13.93 -1.25 -3.27
CA ALA A 222 13.36 -1.92 -2.10
C ALA A 222 14.20 -1.67 -0.84
N TRP A 223 15.53 -1.74 -0.94
CA TRP A 223 16.42 -1.46 0.19
C TRP A 223 16.42 0.02 0.59
N GLU A 224 16.31 0.95 -0.35
CA GLU A 224 16.13 2.39 -0.05
C GLU A 224 14.84 2.64 0.73
N LEU A 225 13.74 1.96 0.36
CA LEU A 225 12.46 2.04 1.06
C LEU A 225 12.54 1.44 2.47
N VAL A 226 13.28 0.34 2.65
CA VAL A 226 13.52 -0.28 3.97
C VAL A 226 14.39 0.60 4.84
N GLU A 227 15.47 1.18 4.31
CA GLU A 227 16.30 2.13 5.05
C GLU A 227 15.48 3.34 5.51
N LYS A 228 14.62 3.85 4.62
CA LYS A 228 13.72 4.94 4.95
C LYS A 228 12.75 4.57 6.08
N LEU A 229 12.18 3.36 6.08
CA LEU A 229 11.32 2.88 7.17
C LEU A 229 12.04 2.96 8.52
N TYR A 230 13.26 2.42 8.62
CA TYR A 230 14.03 2.43 9.86
C TYR A 230 14.46 3.84 10.29
N LYS A 231 14.65 4.76 9.35
CA LYS A 231 14.96 6.16 9.64
C LYS A 231 13.74 6.93 10.17
N GLU A 232 12.56 6.67 9.62
CA GLU A 232 11.31 7.32 10.04
C GLU A 232 10.75 6.73 11.34
N HIS A 233 11.11 5.48 11.64
CA HIS A 233 10.68 4.75 12.83
C HIS A 233 11.85 4.19 13.63
N PRO A 234 12.62 5.04 14.35
CA PRO A 234 13.72 4.60 15.21
C PRO A 234 13.30 3.57 16.27
N GLU A 235 12.03 3.59 16.69
CA GLU A 235 11.45 2.62 17.63
C GLU A 235 11.61 1.16 17.18
N LEU A 236 11.68 0.91 15.86
CA LEU A 236 11.93 -0.44 15.31
C LEU A 236 13.30 -1.01 15.72
N ILE A 237 14.24 -0.12 16.07
CA ILE A 237 15.58 -0.48 16.54
C ILE A 237 15.70 -0.26 18.05
N GLU A 238 15.08 0.78 18.60
CA GLU A 238 15.25 1.13 20.01
C GLU A 238 14.42 0.25 20.95
N ASP A 239 13.16 -0.05 20.58
CA ASP A 239 12.27 -0.89 21.38
C ASP A 239 12.51 -2.37 21.10
N GLY A 240 13.62 -2.85 21.66
CA GLY A 240 13.99 -4.25 21.61
C GLY A 240 13.08 -5.17 22.43
N GLN A 241 12.26 -4.66 23.34
CA GLN A 241 11.41 -5.52 24.16
C GLN A 241 10.18 -5.97 23.39
N ASN A 242 9.80 -5.23 22.35
CA ASN A 242 8.73 -5.62 21.45
C ASN A 242 9.12 -6.85 20.59
N PRO A 243 8.44 -8.00 20.74
CA PRO A 243 8.73 -9.21 19.97
C PRO A 243 8.55 -9.02 18.46
N PHE A 244 7.62 -8.17 18.05
CA PHE A 244 7.37 -7.88 16.64
C PHE A 244 8.53 -7.11 16.00
N PHE A 245 9.01 -6.04 16.65
CA PHE A 245 10.18 -5.29 16.16
C PHE A 245 11.44 -6.15 16.17
N ALA A 246 11.58 -7.01 17.18
CA ALA A 246 12.64 -8.00 17.21
C ALA A 246 12.57 -8.92 15.97
N ALA A 247 11.44 -9.55 15.69
CA ALA A 247 11.34 -10.45 14.55
C ALA A 247 11.53 -9.74 13.19
N LEU A 248 11.00 -8.52 13.03
CA LEU A 248 11.19 -7.73 11.82
C LEU A 248 12.66 -7.37 11.60
N GLY A 249 13.38 -6.99 12.68
CA GLY A 249 14.81 -6.75 12.65
C GLY A 249 15.60 -7.99 12.24
N ASP A 250 15.28 -9.16 12.82
CA ASP A 250 15.96 -10.42 12.47
C ASP A 250 15.73 -10.79 11.00
N LEU A 251 14.50 -10.67 10.53
CA LEU A 251 14.15 -10.89 9.13
C LEU A 251 14.95 -9.96 8.19
N THR A 252 15.12 -8.70 8.61
CA THR A 252 15.90 -7.70 7.86
C THR A 252 17.38 -8.06 7.80
N LEU A 253 17.95 -8.53 8.92
CA LEU A 253 19.34 -8.97 8.99
C LEU A 253 19.59 -10.20 8.11
N GLU A 254 18.69 -11.19 8.15
CA GLU A 254 18.76 -12.37 7.29
C GLU A 254 18.72 -12.01 5.80
N ALA A 255 17.81 -11.12 5.41
CA ALA A 255 17.70 -10.63 4.03
C ALA A 255 18.98 -9.91 3.59
N TRP A 256 19.57 -9.10 4.47
CA TRP A 256 20.82 -8.41 4.19
C TRP A 256 22.01 -9.36 4.04
N GLU A 257 22.08 -10.40 4.87
CA GLU A 257 23.12 -11.42 4.77
C GLU A 257 23.02 -12.23 3.48
N ALA A 258 21.81 -12.59 3.06
CA ALA A 258 21.58 -13.27 1.78
C ALA A 258 22.08 -12.40 0.62
N ARG A 259 21.70 -11.11 0.60
CA ARG A 259 22.18 -10.15 -0.39
C ARG A 259 23.70 -10.01 -0.38
N ARG A 260 24.31 -9.90 0.80
CA ARG A 260 25.78 -9.78 0.93
C ARG A 260 26.49 -11.00 0.33
N LYS A 261 26.04 -12.21 0.65
CA LYS A 261 26.60 -13.45 0.09
C LYS A 261 26.53 -13.44 -1.44
N ALA A 262 25.36 -13.13 -1.99
CA ALA A 262 25.16 -13.05 -3.44
C ALA A 262 26.06 -11.99 -4.12
N LEU A 263 26.30 -10.84 -3.48
CA LEU A 263 27.18 -9.78 -4.00
C LEU A 263 28.68 -10.14 -3.93
N VAL A 264 29.08 -10.93 -2.93
CA VAL A 264 30.45 -11.47 -2.84
C VAL A 264 30.69 -12.50 -3.95
N ASP A 265 29.69 -13.33 -4.24
CA ASP A 265 29.76 -14.36 -5.27
C ASP A 265 29.75 -13.77 -6.70
N SER A 266 29.14 -12.59 -6.91
CA SER A 266 29.00 -11.96 -8.23
C SER A 266 30.19 -11.10 -8.68
N GLN A 267 31.27 -10.97 -7.88
CA GLN A 267 32.40 -10.06 -8.14
C GLN A 267 32.02 -8.58 -8.38
N GLU A 268 30.80 -8.15 -8.03
CA GLU A 268 30.38 -6.74 -8.01
C GLU A 268 31.00 -6.02 -6.80
N THR A 269 32.32 -5.92 -6.83
CA THR A 269 33.21 -5.60 -5.70
C THR A 269 33.14 -4.13 -5.24
N ARG A 270 32.25 -3.31 -5.81
CA ARG A 270 32.17 -1.87 -5.50
C ARG A 270 31.09 -1.48 -4.48
N VAL A 271 30.13 -2.36 -4.17
CA VAL A 271 29.07 -2.10 -3.17
C VAL A 271 29.26 -2.90 -1.87
N ALA A 272 30.15 -3.89 -1.87
CA ALA A 272 30.38 -4.81 -0.75
C ALA A 272 30.91 -4.17 0.56
N GLY A 273 31.29 -2.89 0.54
CA GLY A 273 32.06 -2.27 1.64
C GLY A 273 31.26 -1.48 2.69
N ALA A 274 30.11 -0.91 2.36
CA ALA A 274 29.38 -0.04 3.28
C ALA A 274 28.06 -0.69 3.69
N TRP A 275 28.00 -1.20 4.92
CA TRP A 275 26.71 -1.59 5.47
C TRP A 275 25.89 -0.31 5.69
N PRO A 276 24.61 -0.29 5.32
CA PRO A 276 23.72 0.79 5.70
C PRO A 276 23.73 0.98 7.22
N GLY A 277 23.68 2.24 7.67
CA GLY A 277 23.80 2.58 9.10
C GLY A 277 22.77 1.87 9.98
N PHE A 278 21.54 1.70 9.49
CA PHE A 278 20.48 1.00 10.22
C PHE A 278 20.78 -0.50 10.41
N ILE A 279 21.49 -1.15 9.48
CA ILE A 279 21.90 -2.55 9.64
C ILE A 279 22.95 -2.67 10.75
N HIS A 280 23.89 -1.73 10.84
CA HIS A 280 24.85 -1.68 11.95
C HIS A 280 24.14 -1.54 13.29
N LEU A 281 23.18 -0.62 13.38
CA LEU A 281 22.41 -0.39 14.61
C LEU A 281 21.61 -1.63 15.03
N LEU A 282 20.96 -2.31 14.09
CA LEU A 282 20.26 -3.57 14.35
C LEU A 282 21.23 -4.66 14.85
N TRP A 283 22.41 -4.78 14.25
CA TRP A 283 23.44 -5.73 14.70
C TRP A 283 23.94 -5.44 16.11
N ASP A 284 24.24 -4.18 16.42
CA ASP A 284 24.73 -3.77 17.73
C ASP A 284 23.68 -4.00 18.82
N GLN A 285 22.42 -3.69 18.54
CA GLN A 285 21.30 -3.97 19.45
C GLN A 285 21.20 -5.47 19.77
N ARG A 286 21.37 -6.35 18.78
CA ARG A 286 21.36 -7.81 18.99
C ARG A 286 22.52 -8.27 19.84
N ARG A 287 23.73 -7.79 19.55
CA ARG A 287 24.92 -8.14 20.32
C ARG A 287 24.78 -7.73 21.78
N ASN A 288 24.22 -6.55 22.04
CA ASN A 288 23.97 -6.05 23.39
C ASN A 288 22.89 -6.86 24.13
N LYS A 289 21.83 -7.30 23.43
CA LYS A 289 20.83 -8.22 24.00
C LYS A 289 21.40 -9.59 24.32
N THR A 290 22.22 -10.20 23.46
CA THR A 290 22.84 -11.50 23.76
C THR A 290 23.76 -11.41 24.99
N ALA A 291 24.41 -10.25 25.20
CA ALA A 291 25.17 -9.97 26.41
C ALA A 291 24.28 -9.76 27.66
N GLN A 292 23.12 -9.10 27.52
CA GLN A 292 22.18 -8.81 28.63
C GLN A 292 21.25 -9.99 28.98
N ALA A 293 20.90 -10.86 28.03
CA ALA A 293 20.06 -12.05 28.24
C ALA A 293 20.71 -13.10 29.17
N SER A 294 21.97 -12.90 29.54
CA SER A 294 22.63 -13.64 30.61
C SER A 294 22.18 -13.20 32.02
N GLN A 295 21.34 -12.17 32.15
CA GLN A 295 20.87 -11.60 33.42
C GLN A 295 19.38 -11.16 33.39
N LEU A 296 18.48 -12.12 33.61
CA LEU A 296 17.09 -12.01 34.14
C LEU A 296 15.92 -11.43 33.29
N LEU A 297 14.71 -11.71 33.83
CA LEU A 297 13.38 -11.99 33.26
C LEU A 297 12.43 -10.77 33.02
N ILE A 298 11.54 -10.97 32.03
CA ILE A 298 10.18 -10.41 31.70
C ILE A 298 9.55 -9.48 32.76
N PRO A 299 9.05 -8.25 32.42
CA PRO A 299 7.60 -8.08 32.15
C PRO A 299 7.09 -6.92 31.24
N GLU A 300 5.83 -7.14 30.84
CA GLU A 300 4.66 -6.26 30.54
C GLU A 300 4.60 -5.26 29.37
N PHE A 301 3.58 -5.50 28.53
CA PHE A 301 3.14 -4.72 27.38
C PHE A 301 2.51 -3.38 27.78
N GLN A 302 2.98 -2.29 27.18
CA GLN A 302 2.24 -1.03 27.07
C GLN A 302 1.78 -0.81 25.62
N SER A 303 0.51 -0.42 25.49
CA SER A 303 -0.19 -0.07 24.26
C SER A 303 0.42 1.19 23.63
N LEU A 304 0.63 1.18 22.30
CA LEU A 304 1.06 2.35 21.52
C LEU A 304 0.12 2.62 20.34
N ASP A 305 -0.54 3.78 20.43
CA ASP A 305 -1.56 4.34 19.52
C ASP A 305 -0.98 5.03 18.26
N THR A 306 0.32 4.95 17.99
CA THR A 306 0.99 5.87 17.04
C THR A 306 1.29 5.28 15.66
N ILE A 307 1.25 3.95 15.49
CA ILE A 307 1.57 3.28 14.21
C ILE A 307 0.28 2.79 13.52
N GLY A 308 -0.93 3.24 13.90
CA GLY A 308 -2.16 2.58 13.42
C GLY A 308 -2.15 1.05 13.65
N LEU A 309 -1.28 0.59 14.57
CA LEU A 309 -1.15 -0.77 15.10
C LEU A 309 -2.08 -0.83 16.31
N THR A 310 -3.38 -0.73 16.05
CA THR A 310 -4.46 -1.55 16.63
C THR A 310 -5.80 -0.87 16.32
N ASP A 311 -6.70 -1.63 15.68
CA ASP A 311 -7.96 -1.95 16.34
C ASP A 311 -8.36 -3.36 15.87
N ASN A 312 -8.95 -4.08 16.81
CA ASN A 312 -9.10 -5.52 16.98
C ASN A 312 -9.50 -6.32 15.73
N GLY A 313 -8.68 -7.32 15.44
CA GLY A 313 -8.96 -8.34 14.45
C GLY A 313 -7.72 -9.17 14.14
N ASP A 314 -7.36 -10.07 15.06
CA ASP A 314 -6.41 -11.18 14.86
C ASP A 314 -5.23 -10.86 13.92
N LEU A 315 -4.28 -10.07 14.41
CA LEU A 315 -2.90 -10.14 13.94
C LEU A 315 -2.26 -11.37 14.57
N ASP A 316 -2.64 -12.54 14.05
CA ASP A 316 -2.15 -13.82 14.55
C ASP A 316 -0.73 -14.07 14.02
N TRP A 317 0.25 -13.90 14.90
CA TRP A 317 1.68 -14.05 14.63
C TRP A 317 2.08 -15.51 14.37
N GLU A 318 1.27 -16.48 14.82
CA GLU A 318 1.54 -17.92 14.60
C GLU A 318 1.61 -18.27 13.09
N TYR A 319 0.92 -17.51 12.23
CA TYR A 319 0.88 -17.72 10.78
C TYR A 319 2.19 -17.35 10.04
N TRP A 320 2.89 -16.30 10.47
CA TRP A 320 4.13 -15.88 9.81
C TRP A 320 5.30 -16.83 10.13
N ASN A 321 5.26 -17.50 11.28
CA ASN A 321 6.22 -18.55 11.60
C ASN A 321 6.14 -19.72 10.61
N ASP A 322 4.96 -20.04 10.06
CA ASP A 322 4.81 -21.10 9.06
C ASP A 322 5.25 -20.65 7.66
N PHE A 323 5.07 -19.38 7.31
CA PHE A 323 5.57 -18.82 6.04
C PHE A 323 7.11 -18.67 6.01
N LEU A 324 7.73 -18.35 7.15
CA LEU A 324 9.19 -18.19 7.27
C LEU A 324 9.96 -19.52 7.36
N ARG A 325 9.25 -20.65 7.48
CA ARG A 325 9.80 -22.02 7.53
C ARG A 325 9.93 -22.69 6.14
N LEU A 326 9.52 -22.03 5.06
CA LEU A 326 9.66 -22.47 3.66
C LEU A 326 10.77 -21.70 2.92
#